data_AF-A0A0X3S337-F1
#
_entry.id   AF-A0A0X3S337-F1
#
_cell.length_a   1.000
_cell.length_b   1.000
_cell.length_c   1.000
_cell.angle_alpha   90.00
_cell.angle_beta   90.00
_cell.angle_gamma   90.00
#
_symmetry.space_group_name_H-M   'P 1'
#
loop_
_entity.id
_entity.type
_entity.pdbx_description
1 polymer ?
#
loop_
_entity_poly.entity_id
_entity_poly.type
_entity_poly.pdbx_seq_one_letter_code
_entity_poly.pdbx_strand_id
1 'polypeptide(L)'
;MSSRRPLIDAAGIRQAYTAGFQVWMGGEEEHESVLGLRDRLEEHVTLLLPEVEYVTARTQGEWRRMGVHILIRAHHVMNYNGGTSPQAQGAYVQDLAALSRSLLALYEHAGPLGVPVDVDEIAAAVRRRVCAACSMEIREGEPLTRGVFASDSSGGVYGWLHSQGCSPAAESLETDSTSTLHP
;
A
#
# COMPACT_ATOMS: atom_id res chain seq x y z
N MET A 1 25.35 24.82 2.65
CA MET A 1 25.67 23.37 2.65
C MET A 1 24.67 22.68 1.74
N SER A 2 25.04 22.38 0.50
CA SER A 2 24.15 21.72 -0.45
C SER A 2 24.05 20.24 -0.11
N SER A 3 22.97 19.84 0.57
CA SER A 3 22.61 18.44 0.72
C SER A 3 22.35 17.86 -0.67
N ARG A 4 23.24 16.97 -1.16
CA ARG A 4 22.97 16.17 -2.35
C ARG A 4 21.82 15.23 -2.01
N ARG A 5 20.60 15.58 -2.42
CA ARG A 5 19.50 14.60 -2.45
C ARG A 5 19.95 13.38 -3.27
N PRO A 6 19.72 12.15 -2.80
CA PRO A 6 19.97 10.97 -3.61
C PRO A 6 19.18 11.10 -4.91
N LEU A 7 19.84 10.85 -6.04
CA LEU A 7 19.19 10.88 -7.34
C LEU A 7 18.21 9.71 -7.39
N ILE A 8 16.90 10.00 -7.42
CA ILE A 8 15.87 8.97 -7.56
C ILE A 8 16.02 8.32 -8.95
N ASP A 9 16.35 7.03 -8.99
CA ASP A 9 16.37 6.24 -10.20
C ASP A 9 14.94 5.85 -10.61
N ALA A 10 14.27 6.77 -11.30
CA ALA A 10 12.92 6.55 -11.78
C ALA A 10 12.82 5.33 -12.72
N ALA A 11 13.84 5.03 -13.52
CA ALA A 11 13.80 3.90 -14.44
C ALA A 11 13.83 2.56 -13.69
N GLY A 12 14.73 2.42 -12.71
CA GLY A 12 14.78 1.25 -11.82
C GLY A 12 13.48 1.06 -11.05
N ILE A 13 12.91 2.13 -10.49
CA ILE A 13 11.63 2.07 -9.77
C ILE A 13 10.49 1.59 -10.68
N ARG A 14 10.43 2.10 -11.93
CA ARG A 14 9.42 1.65 -12.91
C ARG A 14 9.56 0.19 -13.26
N GLN A 15 10.79 -0.28 -13.46
CA GLN A 15 11.07 -1.69 -13.71
C GLN A 15 10.61 -2.57 -12.54
N ALA A 16 10.95 -2.19 -11.31
CA ALA A 16 10.60 -2.93 -10.11
C ALA A 16 9.08 -3.03 -9.90
N TYR A 17 8.33 -1.92 -9.95
CA TYR A 17 6.88 -2.02 -9.76
C TYR A 17 6.19 -2.78 -10.90
N THR A 18 6.76 -2.76 -12.12
CA THR A 18 6.20 -3.50 -13.26
C THR A 18 6.34 -4.99 -13.04
N ALA A 19 7.51 -5.44 -12.57
CA ALA A 19 7.71 -6.82 -12.14
C ALA A 19 6.77 -7.19 -10.97
N GLY A 20 6.58 -6.29 -9.99
CA GLY A 20 5.68 -6.54 -8.85
C GLY A 20 4.23 -6.80 -9.25
N PHE A 21 3.73 -6.17 -10.31
CA PHE A 21 2.39 -6.47 -10.84
C PHE A 21 2.31 -7.80 -11.60
N GLN A 22 3.45 -8.36 -12.01
CA GLN A 22 3.52 -9.59 -12.82
C GLN A 22 3.70 -10.87 -11.98
N VAL A 23 3.93 -10.76 -10.66
CA VAL A 23 4.16 -11.89 -9.75
C VAL A 23 3.08 -12.99 -9.82
N TRP A 24 1.85 -12.65 -10.23
CA TRP A 24 0.74 -13.60 -10.37
C TRP A 24 0.48 -14.07 -11.80
N MET A 25 1.18 -13.49 -12.78
CA MET A 25 1.01 -13.74 -14.21
C MET A 25 2.09 -14.68 -14.78
N GLY A 26 3.20 -14.88 -14.07
CA GLY A 26 4.23 -15.86 -14.38
C GLY A 26 3.98 -17.18 -13.64
N GLY A 27 4.12 -18.33 -14.31
CA GLY A 27 4.16 -19.63 -13.63
C GLY A 27 5.36 -19.75 -12.70
N GLU A 28 5.28 -20.64 -11.70
CA GLU A 28 6.29 -20.95 -10.65
C GLU A 28 7.49 -19.98 -10.59
N GLU A 29 7.24 -18.73 -10.18
CA GLU A 29 8.35 -17.83 -9.85
C GLU A 29 8.99 -18.33 -8.55
N GLU A 30 10.32 -18.52 -8.57
CA GLU A 30 11.07 -18.95 -7.40
C GLU A 30 10.80 -18.00 -6.22
N HIS A 31 10.47 -18.54 -5.06
CA HIS A 31 10.16 -17.78 -3.84
C HIS A 31 11.27 -16.76 -3.48
N GLU A 32 12.53 -17.09 -3.82
CA GLU A 32 13.70 -16.24 -3.66
C GLU A 32 13.65 -14.98 -4.57
N SER A 33 13.05 -15.09 -5.77
CA SER A 33 12.79 -13.95 -6.67
C SER A 33 11.74 -13.00 -6.10
N VAL A 34 10.70 -13.53 -5.45
CA VAL A 34 9.63 -12.72 -4.83
C VAL A 34 10.14 -11.94 -3.62
N LEU A 35 10.96 -12.57 -2.76
CA LEU A 35 11.57 -11.89 -1.62
C LEU A 35 12.58 -10.82 -2.07
N GLY A 36 13.44 -11.11 -3.04
CA GLY A 36 14.35 -10.11 -3.59
C GLY A 36 13.64 -8.94 -4.26
N LEU A 37 12.49 -9.18 -4.91
CA LEU A 37 11.64 -8.13 -5.46
C LEU A 37 10.95 -7.30 -4.38
N ARG A 38 10.47 -7.95 -3.31
CA ARG A 38 9.92 -7.30 -2.12
C ARG A 38 10.93 -6.32 -1.53
N ASP A 39 12.15 -6.78 -1.23
CA ASP A 39 13.18 -5.97 -0.60
C ASP A 39 13.50 -4.72 -1.44
N ARG A 40 13.66 -4.88 -2.76
CA ARG A 40 13.88 -3.73 -3.68
C ARG A 40 12.71 -2.75 -3.68
N LEU A 41 11.47 -3.23 -3.64
CA LEU A 41 10.30 -2.36 -3.60
C LEU A 41 10.17 -1.64 -2.26
N GLU A 42 10.48 -2.30 -1.13
CA GLU A 42 10.55 -1.66 0.19
C GLU A 42 11.61 -0.54 0.20
N GLU A 43 12.79 -0.77 -0.39
CA GLU A 43 13.83 0.23 -0.55
C GLU A 43 13.35 1.43 -1.37
N HIS A 44 12.66 1.19 -2.50
CA HIS A 44 12.11 2.24 -3.34
C HIS A 44 11.04 3.07 -2.63
N VAL A 45 10.11 2.42 -1.90
CA VAL A 45 9.10 3.12 -1.10
C VAL A 45 9.77 3.97 -0.02
N THR A 46 10.75 3.41 0.69
CA THR A 46 11.52 4.12 1.73
C THR A 46 12.25 5.34 1.18
N LEU A 47 12.83 5.22 -0.03
CA LEU A 47 13.51 6.33 -0.72
C LEU A 47 12.54 7.45 -1.12
N LEU A 48 11.36 7.09 -1.63
CA LEU A 48 10.37 8.05 -2.14
C LEU A 48 9.57 8.76 -1.05
N LEU A 49 9.32 8.10 0.09
CA LEU A 49 8.50 8.63 1.18
C LEU A 49 8.87 10.07 1.59
N PRO A 50 10.12 10.39 1.99
CA PRO A 50 10.46 11.75 2.44
C PRO A 50 10.34 12.80 1.33
N GLU A 51 10.59 12.41 0.08
CA GLU A 51 10.45 13.32 -1.07
C GLU A 51 8.97 13.61 -1.38
N VAL A 52 8.10 12.60 -1.27
CA VAL A 52 6.66 12.78 -1.44
C VAL A 52 6.02 13.51 -0.26
N GLU A 53 6.49 13.30 0.98
CA GLU A 53 6.09 14.12 2.13
C GLU A 53 6.38 15.59 1.89
N TYR A 54 7.59 15.90 1.42
CA TYR A 54 8.01 17.25 1.06
C TYR A 54 7.14 17.86 -0.05
N VAL A 55 6.89 17.10 -1.12
CA VAL A 55 6.04 17.53 -2.23
C VAL A 55 4.61 17.77 -1.76
N THR A 56 4.03 16.83 -1.00
CA THR A 56 2.65 16.87 -0.51
C THR A 56 2.41 18.10 0.36
N ALA A 57 3.35 18.43 1.25
CA ALA A 57 3.29 19.62 2.09
C ALA A 57 3.15 20.93 1.28
N ARG A 58 3.59 20.94 0.02
CA ARG A 58 3.59 22.11 -0.87
C ARG A 58 2.49 22.09 -1.93
N THR A 59 1.82 20.95 -2.10
CA THR A 59 0.65 20.83 -2.99
C THR A 59 -0.63 21.36 -2.33
N GLN A 60 -1.64 21.64 -3.14
CA GLN A 60 -2.95 22.16 -2.70
C GLN A 60 -4.10 21.36 -3.33
N GLY A 61 -5.29 21.46 -2.74
CA GLY A 61 -6.51 20.85 -3.27
C GLY A 61 -6.41 19.32 -3.41
N GLU A 62 -6.81 18.80 -4.58
CA GLU A 62 -6.83 17.35 -4.83
C GLU A 62 -5.46 16.69 -4.74
N TRP A 63 -4.42 17.35 -5.23
CA TRP A 63 -3.06 16.82 -5.17
C TRP A 63 -2.59 16.63 -3.73
N ARG A 64 -2.97 17.57 -2.84
CA ARG A 64 -2.70 17.45 -1.41
C ARG A 64 -3.46 16.28 -0.80
N ARG A 65 -4.76 16.17 -1.07
CA ARG A 65 -5.59 15.06 -0.56
C ARG A 65 -5.05 13.71 -1.00
N MET A 66 -4.69 13.59 -2.28
CA MET A 66 -4.10 12.38 -2.86
C MET A 66 -2.75 12.06 -2.24
N GLY A 67 -1.87 13.06 -2.07
CA GLY A 67 -0.58 12.91 -1.41
C GLY A 67 -0.71 12.41 0.02
N VAL A 68 -1.57 13.03 0.83
CA VAL A 68 -1.85 12.60 2.21
C VAL A 68 -2.38 11.16 2.24
N HIS A 69 -3.31 10.82 1.36
CA HIS A 69 -3.87 9.46 1.28
C HIS A 69 -2.79 8.42 0.96
N ILE A 70 -1.93 8.69 -0.02
CA ILE A 70 -0.84 7.78 -0.42
C ILE A 70 0.19 7.64 0.70
N LEU A 71 0.53 8.73 1.40
CA LEU A 71 1.45 8.69 2.54
C LEU A 71 0.91 7.83 3.68
N ILE A 72 -0.37 7.98 4.05
CA ILE A 72 -1.02 7.13 5.06
C ILE A 72 -0.94 5.65 4.63
N ARG A 73 -1.32 5.35 3.38
CA ARG A 73 -1.27 3.98 2.83
C ARG A 73 0.15 3.41 2.86
N ALA A 74 1.15 4.19 2.46
CA ALA A 74 2.55 3.77 2.44
C ALA A 74 3.05 3.43 3.85
N HIS A 75 2.81 4.29 4.83
CA HIS A 75 3.18 4.02 6.22
C HIS A 75 2.45 2.79 6.77
N HIS A 76 1.19 2.56 6.40
CA HIS A 76 0.45 1.36 6.81
C HIS A 76 1.04 0.07 6.22
N VAL A 77 1.40 0.07 4.94
CA VAL A 77 1.99 -1.10 4.28
C VAL A 77 3.41 -1.35 4.78
N MET A 78 4.24 -0.31 4.96
CA MET A 78 5.62 -0.47 5.43
C MET A 78 5.72 -0.94 6.89
N ASN A 79 4.68 -0.74 7.71
CA ASN A 79 4.61 -1.29 9.06
C ASN A 79 4.10 -2.74 9.11
N TYR A 80 3.79 -3.35 7.97
CA TYR A 80 3.39 -4.74 7.84
C TYR A 80 4.52 -5.58 7.24
N ASN A 81 4.69 -6.82 7.69
CA ASN A 81 5.79 -7.70 7.28
C ASN A 81 5.39 -8.75 6.20
N GLY A 82 4.26 -8.58 5.52
CA GLY A 82 3.86 -9.44 4.41
C GLY A 82 3.23 -10.80 4.79
N GLY A 83 3.08 -11.11 6.10
CA GLY A 83 2.63 -12.44 6.53
C GLY A 83 3.64 -13.53 6.16
N THR A 84 3.34 -14.82 6.34
CA THR A 84 4.28 -15.91 6.02
C THR A 84 3.84 -16.80 4.87
N SER A 85 2.57 -16.72 4.42
CA SER A 85 2.10 -17.53 3.30
C SER A 85 2.57 -16.94 1.97
N PRO A 86 2.80 -17.77 0.93
CA PRO A 86 3.15 -17.30 -0.41
C PRO A 86 2.14 -16.30 -0.97
N GLN A 87 0.85 -16.52 -0.72
CA GLN A 87 -0.22 -15.61 -1.14
C GLN A 87 -0.14 -14.25 -0.45
N ALA A 88 0.15 -14.22 0.86
CA ALA A 88 0.30 -12.98 1.61
C ALA A 88 1.53 -12.19 1.14
N GLN A 89 2.64 -12.89 0.85
CA GLN A 89 3.85 -12.29 0.29
C GLN A 89 3.60 -11.72 -1.12
N GLY A 90 2.92 -12.47 -1.99
CA GLY A 90 2.55 -11.98 -3.33
C GLY A 90 1.62 -10.77 -3.30
N ALA A 91 0.66 -10.74 -2.37
CA ALA A 91 -0.21 -9.58 -2.16
C ALA A 91 0.57 -8.36 -1.63
N TYR A 92 1.51 -8.59 -0.71
CA TYR A 92 2.35 -7.54 -0.17
C TYR A 92 3.25 -6.91 -1.24
N VAL A 93 3.84 -7.71 -2.12
CA VAL A 93 4.61 -7.22 -3.27
C VAL A 93 3.74 -6.37 -4.20
N GLN A 94 2.49 -6.75 -4.44
CA GLN A 94 1.56 -5.93 -5.23
C GLN A 94 1.24 -4.59 -4.56
N ASP A 95 1.00 -4.57 -3.25
CA ASP A 95 0.80 -3.33 -2.49
C ASP A 95 2.03 -2.40 -2.62
N LEU A 96 3.24 -2.94 -2.46
CA LEU A 96 4.49 -2.19 -2.59
C LEU A 96 4.71 -1.67 -4.02
N ALA A 97 4.35 -2.45 -5.04
CA ALA A 97 4.39 -2.02 -6.44
C ALA A 97 3.42 -0.86 -6.70
N ALA A 98 2.18 -0.97 -6.22
CA ALA A 98 1.17 0.09 -6.33
C ALA A 98 1.62 1.39 -5.63
N LEU A 99 2.21 1.27 -4.44
CA LEU A 99 2.77 2.40 -3.71
C LEU A 99 3.96 3.02 -4.43
N SER A 100 4.92 2.22 -4.88
CA SER A 100 6.10 2.70 -5.63
C SER A 100 5.68 3.51 -6.85
N ARG A 101 4.71 3.02 -7.62
CA ARG A 101 4.16 3.74 -8.78
C ARG A 101 3.50 5.06 -8.38
N SER A 102 2.67 5.04 -7.34
CA SER A 102 1.89 6.21 -6.92
C SER A 102 2.78 7.30 -6.32
N LEU A 103 3.75 6.92 -5.49
CA LEU A 103 4.74 7.82 -4.92
C LEU A 103 5.62 8.44 -6.01
N LEU A 104 6.10 7.65 -6.97
CA LEU A 104 6.87 8.16 -8.10
C LEU A 104 6.06 9.14 -8.94
N ALA A 105 4.78 8.82 -9.23
CA ALA A 105 3.90 9.70 -9.98
C ALA A 105 3.68 11.05 -9.27
N LEU A 106 3.48 11.05 -7.95
CA LEU A 106 3.38 12.27 -7.17
C LEU A 106 4.69 13.07 -7.19
N TYR A 107 5.82 12.41 -7.07
CA TYR A 107 7.13 13.05 -7.12
C TYR A 107 7.39 13.73 -8.48
N GLU A 108 7.05 13.07 -9.58
CA GLU A 108 7.33 13.56 -10.94
C GLU A 108 6.30 14.55 -11.48
N HIS A 109 5.05 14.45 -11.03
CA HIS A 109 3.93 15.16 -11.64
C HIS A 109 3.13 16.02 -10.67
N ALA A 110 3.66 16.29 -9.48
CA ALA A 110 3.06 17.29 -8.62
C ALA A 110 2.93 18.61 -9.37
N GLY A 111 1.72 19.17 -9.34
CA GLY A 111 1.44 20.49 -9.91
C GLY A 111 2.24 21.61 -9.23
N PRO A 112 1.90 22.88 -9.52
CA PRO A 112 2.62 24.02 -8.96
C PRO A 112 2.78 23.93 -7.43
N LEU A 113 4.03 23.97 -6.95
CA LEU A 113 4.37 23.84 -5.54
C LEU A 113 4.34 25.20 -4.83
N GLY A 114 3.49 25.32 -3.82
CA GLY A 114 3.40 26.48 -2.95
C GLY A 114 4.44 26.47 -1.82
N VAL A 115 4.19 27.31 -0.82
CA VAL A 115 4.88 27.27 0.48
C VAL A 115 4.41 26.02 1.23
N PRO A 116 5.29 25.31 1.96
CA PRO A 116 4.88 24.18 2.79
C PRO A 116 3.82 24.61 3.81
N VAL A 117 2.72 23.86 3.90
CA VAL A 117 1.65 24.04 4.88
C VAL A 117 1.40 22.73 5.62
N ASP A 118 1.09 22.86 6.91
CA ASP A 118 0.53 21.80 7.75
C ASP A 118 1.34 20.48 7.70
N VAL A 119 2.68 20.57 7.85
CA VAL A 119 3.57 19.40 7.90
C VAL A 119 3.25 18.52 9.12
N ASP A 120 2.94 19.14 10.25
CA ASP A 120 2.56 18.43 11.47
C ASP A 120 1.21 17.71 11.33
N GLU A 121 0.28 18.26 10.53
CA GLU A 121 -0.99 17.62 10.18
C GLU A 121 -0.75 16.36 9.37
N ILE A 122 0.11 16.42 8.34
CA ILE A 122 0.49 15.24 7.54
C ILE A 122 1.09 14.17 8.46
N ALA A 123 2.04 14.57 9.31
CA ALA A 123 2.68 13.64 10.24
C ALA A 123 1.67 13.02 11.23
N ALA A 124 0.69 13.79 11.70
CA ALA A 124 -0.38 13.29 12.56
C ALA A 124 -1.33 12.35 11.80
N ALA A 125 -1.69 12.68 10.56
CA ALA A 125 -2.55 11.86 9.71
C ALA A 125 -1.88 10.51 9.37
N VAL A 126 -0.58 10.53 9.08
CA VAL A 126 0.25 9.33 8.87
C VAL A 126 0.31 8.43 10.11
N ARG A 127 0.47 9.01 11.31
CA ARG A 127 0.50 8.25 12.57
C ARG A 127 -0.85 7.64 12.93
N ARG A 128 -1.95 8.24 12.48
CA ARG A 128 -3.29 7.70 12.71
C ARG A 128 -3.47 6.39 11.96
N ARG A 129 -3.84 5.37 12.70
CA ARG A 129 -4.27 4.07 12.15
C ARG A 129 -5.79 4.06 12.21
N VAL A 130 -6.45 3.67 11.13
CA VAL A 130 -7.92 3.61 11.06
C VAL A 130 -8.32 2.20 10.68
N CYS A 131 -9.29 1.65 11.40
CA CYS A 131 -9.88 0.36 11.09
C CYS A 131 -10.70 0.46 9.81
N ALA A 132 -10.39 -0.35 8.82
CA ALA A 132 -11.05 -0.38 7.53
C ALA A 132 -12.50 -0.91 7.59
N ALA A 133 -12.89 -1.62 8.66
CA ALA A 133 -14.27 -2.08 8.84
C ALA A 133 -15.16 -1.02 9.51
N CYS A 134 -14.72 -0.43 10.63
CA CYS A 134 -15.56 0.48 11.43
C CYS A 134 -15.20 1.96 11.27
N SER A 135 -14.15 2.28 10.52
CA SER A 135 -13.60 3.63 10.32
C SER A 135 -13.17 4.35 11.61
N MET A 136 -13.05 3.64 12.72
CA MET A 136 -12.57 4.17 14.00
C MET A 136 -11.05 4.07 14.09
N GLU A 137 -10.45 4.98 14.87
CA GLU A 137 -9.01 4.97 15.15
C GLU A 137 -8.60 3.66 15.86
N ILE A 138 -7.50 3.06 15.41
CA ILE A 138 -6.79 1.98 16.09
C ILE A 138 -5.68 2.66 16.90
N ARG A 139 -5.76 2.56 18.23
CA ARG A 139 -4.82 3.25 19.11
C ARG A 139 -3.44 2.59 19.05
N GLU A 140 -2.41 3.36 19.38
CA GLU A 140 -1.07 2.81 19.56
C GLU A 140 -1.09 1.72 20.65
N GLY A 141 -0.50 0.56 20.36
CA GLY A 141 -0.52 -0.62 21.23
C GLY A 141 -1.78 -1.47 21.17
N GLU A 142 -2.83 -1.04 20.45
CA GLU A 142 -4.04 -1.84 20.26
C GLU A 142 -3.76 -2.99 19.27
N PRO A 143 -4.21 -4.23 19.55
CA PRO A 143 -4.01 -5.35 18.65
C PRO A 143 -4.80 -5.13 17.36
N LEU A 144 -4.11 -5.31 16.24
CA LEU A 144 -4.63 -5.12 14.90
C LEU A 144 -4.42 -6.37 14.04
N THR A 145 -5.37 -6.62 13.14
CA THR A 145 -5.31 -7.71 12.16
C THR A 145 -5.53 -7.15 10.76
N ARG A 146 -5.13 -7.88 9.72
CA ARG A 146 -5.34 -7.48 8.33
C ARG A 146 -6.61 -8.16 7.80
N GLY A 147 -7.53 -7.37 7.29
CA GLY A 147 -8.70 -7.84 6.56
C GLY A 147 -8.48 -7.79 5.06
N VAL A 148 -9.00 -8.79 4.35
CA VAL A 148 -9.22 -8.71 2.90
C VAL A 148 -10.65 -8.25 2.69
N PHE A 149 -10.82 -7.15 1.99
CA PHE A 149 -12.12 -6.66 1.59
C PHE A 149 -12.34 -7.07 0.13
N ALA A 150 -13.52 -7.63 -0.14
CA ALA A 150 -13.89 -8.05 -1.48
C ALA A 150 -13.77 -6.87 -2.46
N SER A 151 -13.18 -7.17 -3.62
CA SER A 151 -13.17 -6.28 -4.76
C SER A 151 -13.51 -7.16 -5.96
N ASP A 152 -14.61 -6.85 -6.64
CA ASP A 152 -15.07 -7.58 -7.84
C ASP A 152 -14.06 -7.51 -9.00
N SER A 153 -13.00 -6.71 -8.86
CA SER A 153 -12.05 -6.36 -9.91
C SER A 153 -10.59 -6.72 -9.59
N SER A 154 -10.27 -7.30 -8.42
CA SER A 154 -8.88 -7.60 -8.02
C SER A 154 -8.79 -8.64 -6.88
N GLY A 155 -7.57 -9.06 -6.51
CA GLY A 155 -7.28 -9.99 -5.41
C GLY A 155 -7.60 -9.49 -3.99
N GLY A 156 -8.60 -8.62 -3.85
CA GLY A 156 -9.05 -7.99 -2.62
C GLY A 156 -8.30 -6.70 -2.27
N VAL A 157 -8.99 -5.75 -1.63
CA VAL A 157 -8.36 -4.57 -1.02
C VAL A 157 -8.00 -4.92 0.42
N TYR A 158 -6.75 -4.79 0.80
CA TYR A 158 -6.31 -5.09 2.16
C TYR A 158 -6.41 -3.85 3.07
N GLY A 159 -6.80 -4.03 4.32
CA GLY A 159 -6.88 -2.96 5.32
C GLY A 159 -6.65 -3.44 6.75
N TRP A 160 -6.31 -2.53 7.66
CA TRP A 160 -6.18 -2.84 9.08
C TRP A 160 -7.54 -2.94 9.75
N LEU A 161 -7.66 -3.83 10.73
CA LEU A 161 -8.86 -4.07 11.51
C LEU A 161 -8.50 -4.08 12.99
N HIS A 162 -9.41 -3.62 13.86
CA HIS A 162 -9.32 -3.96 15.28
C HIS A 162 -9.36 -5.49 15.41
N SER A 163 -8.36 -6.08 16.06
CA SER A 163 -8.32 -7.54 16.25
C SER A 163 -9.50 -8.07 17.06
N GLN A 164 -10.15 -7.21 17.85
CA GLN A 164 -11.36 -7.55 18.57
C GLN A 164 -12.54 -6.77 17.99
N GLY A 165 -13.55 -7.49 17.49
CA GLY A 165 -14.85 -6.93 17.11
C GLY A 165 -14.97 -6.45 15.66
N CYS A 166 -13.88 -6.36 14.90
CA CYS A 166 -13.92 -6.00 13.48
C CYS A 166 -13.43 -7.17 12.63
N SER A 167 -14.32 -8.06 12.20
CA SER A 167 -14.00 -9.10 11.21
C SER A 167 -14.23 -8.53 9.80
N PRO A 168 -13.39 -8.85 8.80
CA PRO A 168 -13.83 -8.66 7.42
C PRO A 168 -15.07 -9.52 7.24
N ALA A 169 -16.11 -8.98 6.61
CA ALA A 169 -17.27 -9.79 6.26
C ALA A 169 -16.77 -10.90 5.33
N ALA A 170 -16.67 -12.12 5.86
CA ALA A 170 -16.44 -13.28 5.04
C ALA A 170 -17.72 -13.43 4.20
N GLU A 171 -17.65 -13.10 2.91
CA GLU A 171 -18.61 -13.66 1.97
C GLU A 171 -18.43 -15.18 2.05
N SER A 172 -19.37 -15.80 2.75
CA SER A 172 -19.67 -17.21 2.63
C SER A 172 -19.87 -17.48 1.15
N LEU A 173 -18.84 -18.05 0.51
CA LEU A 173 -19.02 -18.88 -0.67
C LEU A 173 -19.91 -20.06 -0.24
N GLU A 174 -21.21 -19.80 -0.15
CA GLU A 174 -22.23 -20.82 -0.32
C GLU A 174 -22.06 -21.32 -1.75
N THR A 175 -21.20 -22.32 -1.92
CA THR A 175 -21.27 -23.19 -3.07
C THR A 175 -22.64 -23.85 -3.01
N ASP A 176 -23.59 -23.27 -3.72
CA ASP A 176 -24.92 -23.82 -3.99
C ASP A 176 -24.73 -25.13 -4.78
N SER A 177 -24.42 -26.20 -4.05
CA SER A 177 -24.35 -27.56 -4.55
C SER A 177 -25.74 -28.15 -4.47
N THR A 178 -26.65 -27.64 -5.30
CA THR A 178 -27.98 -28.25 -5.46
C THR A 178 -28.41 -28.27 -6.92
N SER A 179 -27.63 -28.96 -7.76
CA SER A 179 -28.10 -29.41 -9.07
C SER A 179 -28.40 -30.91 -9.03
N THR A 180 -29.51 -31.27 -8.39
CA THR A 180 -30.16 -32.57 -8.60
C THR A 180 -30.84 -32.57 -9.97
N LEU A 181 -30.18 -33.19 -10.96
CA LEU A 181 -30.85 -33.71 -12.15
C LEU A 181 -31.13 -35.19 -11.93
N HIS A 182 -32.41 -35.52 -11.74
CA HIS A 182 -32.96 -36.87 -11.76
C HIS A 182 -33.06 -37.37 -13.23
N PRO A 183 -33.18 -38.70 -13.44
CA PRO A 183 -32.71 -39.44 -14.63
C PRO A 183 -33.46 -39.19 -15.94
#